data_AF-A0A7S0ML36-F1
#
_entry.id   AF-A0A7S0ML36-F1
#
_cell.length_a   1.000
_cell.length_b   1.000
_cell.length_c   1.000
_cell.angle_alpha   90.00
_cell.angle_beta   90.00
_cell.angle_gamma   90.00
#
_symmetry.space_group_name_H-M   'P 1'
#
loop_
_entity.id
_entity.type
_entity.pdbx_description
1 polymer ?
#
loop_
_entity_poly.entity_id
_entity_poly.type
_entity_poly.pdbx_seq_one_letter_code
_entity_poly.pdbx_strand_id
1 'polypeptide(L)'
;ARLESREPDPAMLCPIGDLDLRGCPQIGVNYRRLPPGYPALKCSGRAAFYRQFLNDDLVCVPNCSDYCFTHYRRNQHELALSRCEDDRYELDMLIEHTAAAVRAVSSLPLL
;
A
#
# COMPACT_ATOMS: atom_id res chain seq x y z
N ALA A 1 -33.55 -33.64 9.39
CA ALA A 1 -33.43 -32.71 10.53
C ALA A 1 -33.61 -31.31 10.00
N ARG A 2 -34.48 -30.53 10.65
CA ARG A 2 -34.88 -29.16 10.31
C ARG A 2 -33.61 -28.31 10.14
N LEU A 3 -33.33 -27.80 8.94
CA LEU A 3 -32.35 -26.71 8.79
C LEU A 3 -32.98 -25.53 9.52
N GLU A 4 -32.56 -25.32 10.77
CA GLU A 4 -32.81 -24.06 11.45
C GLU A 4 -32.24 -22.97 10.57
N SER A 5 -33.14 -22.19 9.98
CA SER A 5 -32.84 -20.88 9.40
C SER A 5 -32.35 -20.01 10.55
N ARG A 6 -31.08 -20.21 10.93
CA ARG A 6 -30.37 -19.27 11.78
C ARG A 6 -30.26 -18.01 10.93
N GLU A 7 -31.12 -17.05 11.25
CA GLU A 7 -31.07 -15.71 10.66
C GLU A 7 -29.60 -15.27 10.65
N PRO A 8 -29.07 -14.81 9.51
CA PRO A 8 -27.70 -14.37 9.45
C PRO A 8 -27.53 -13.28 10.51
N ASP A 9 -26.52 -13.43 11.38
CA ASP A 9 -26.22 -12.43 12.40
C ASP A 9 -26.19 -11.06 11.72
N PRO A 10 -26.83 -10.02 12.25
CA PRO A 10 -26.98 -8.73 11.57
C PRO A 10 -25.63 -8.08 11.23
N ALA A 11 -24.57 -8.46 11.95
CA ALA A 11 -23.18 -8.11 11.65
C ALA A 11 -22.66 -8.69 10.32
N MET A 12 -23.26 -9.77 9.81
CA MET A 12 -22.93 -10.41 8.52
C MET A 12 -23.71 -9.83 7.33
N LEU A 13 -24.58 -8.85 7.57
CA LEU A 13 -25.25 -8.07 6.52
C LEU A 13 -24.48 -6.79 6.17
N CYS A 14 -23.33 -6.52 6.81
CA CYS A 14 -22.51 -5.39 6.46
C CYS A 14 -21.85 -5.58 5.07
N PRO A 15 -21.53 -4.49 4.36
CA PRO A 15 -20.72 -4.55 3.15
C PRO A 15 -19.41 -5.29 3.40
N ILE A 16 -18.90 -6.00 2.39
CA ILE A 16 -17.68 -6.81 2.50
C ILE A 16 -16.46 -6.01 3.01
N GLY A 17 -16.43 -4.69 2.73
CA GLY A 17 -15.36 -3.79 3.15
C GLY A 17 -15.39 -3.41 4.63
N ASP A 18 -16.55 -3.53 5.29
CA ASP A 18 -16.74 -3.20 6.71
C ASP A 18 -16.65 -4.45 7.61
N LEU A 19 -16.34 -5.60 7.01
CA LEU A 19 -16.31 -6.88 7.71
C LEU A 19 -15.00 -7.05 8.49
N ASP A 20 -15.10 -7.44 9.75
CA ASP A 20 -13.92 -7.77 10.55
C ASP A 20 -13.37 -9.15 10.15
N LEU A 21 -12.35 -9.15 9.30
CA LEU A 21 -11.70 -10.35 8.80
C LEU A 21 -10.54 -10.84 9.69
N ARG A 22 -10.26 -10.20 10.84
CA ARG A 22 -9.09 -10.51 11.69
C ARG A 22 -9.11 -11.94 12.21
N GLY A 23 -10.28 -12.44 12.58
CA GLY A 23 -10.49 -13.83 13.05
C GLY A 23 -10.69 -14.86 11.95
N CYS A 24 -10.68 -14.45 10.68
CA CYS A 24 -10.90 -15.35 9.56
C CYS A 24 -9.63 -16.07 9.12
N PRO A 25 -9.73 -17.30 8.57
CA PRO A 25 -8.58 -18.03 8.03
C PRO A 25 -7.85 -17.23 6.94
N GLN A 26 -6.54 -17.08 7.10
CA GLN A 26 -5.67 -16.43 6.10
C GLN A 26 -5.17 -17.46 5.09
N ILE A 27 -5.33 -17.14 3.80
CA ILE A 27 -4.90 -17.96 2.67
C ILE A 27 -3.79 -17.20 1.94
N GLY A 28 -2.56 -17.69 2.05
CA GLY A 28 -1.39 -16.99 1.50
C GLY A 28 -1.19 -15.61 2.14
N VAL A 29 -0.62 -14.68 1.37
CA VAL A 29 -0.21 -13.36 1.89
C VAL A 29 -1.35 -12.34 1.90
N ASN A 30 -2.19 -12.35 0.86
CA ASN A 30 -3.16 -11.27 0.57
C ASN A 30 -4.62 -11.70 0.57
N TYR A 31 -4.93 -12.94 0.96
CA TYR A 31 -6.31 -13.41 0.94
C TYR A 31 -6.76 -13.89 2.31
N ARG A 32 -8.01 -13.61 2.64
CA ARG A 32 -8.69 -14.18 3.81
C ARG A 32 -10.02 -14.78 3.40
N ARG A 33 -10.42 -15.85 4.08
CA ARG A 33 -11.72 -16.48 3.87
C ARG A 33 -12.81 -15.64 4.51
N LEU A 34 -13.97 -15.58 3.89
CA LEU A 34 -15.15 -14.96 4.46
C LEU A 34 -15.61 -15.74 5.71
N PRO A 35 -16.20 -15.04 6.70
CA PRO A 35 -16.82 -15.69 7.85
C PRO A 35 -17.90 -16.70 7.44
N PRO A 36 -18.06 -17.79 8.20
CA PRO A 36 -19.14 -18.74 7.96
C PRO A 36 -20.49 -18.06 8.22
N GLY A 37 -21.31 -17.92 7.18
CA GLY A 37 -22.62 -17.26 7.25
C GLY A 37 -22.71 -15.94 6.48
N TYR A 38 -21.60 -15.43 5.93
CA TYR A 38 -21.67 -14.29 5.01
C TYR A 38 -22.48 -14.66 3.76
N PRO A 39 -23.49 -13.85 3.36
CA PRO A 39 -24.36 -14.22 2.26
C PRO A 39 -23.61 -14.24 0.93
N ALA A 40 -23.94 -15.22 0.09
CA ALA A 40 -23.42 -15.26 -1.27
C ALA A 40 -23.88 -14.02 -2.05
N LEU A 41 -22.94 -13.31 -2.66
CA LEU A 41 -23.23 -12.12 -3.47
C LEU A 41 -24.07 -12.53 -4.69
N LYS A 42 -25.21 -11.86 -4.87
CA LYS A 42 -26.12 -12.13 -5.99
C LYS A 42 -25.52 -11.58 -7.29
N CYS A 43 -25.44 -12.43 -8.31
CA CYS A 43 -25.02 -12.04 -9.65
C CYS A 43 -25.97 -12.68 -10.67
N SER A 44 -26.71 -11.85 -11.41
CA SER A 44 -27.72 -12.31 -12.39
C SER A 44 -27.10 -12.98 -13.62
N GLY A 45 -25.85 -12.68 -13.95
CA GLY A 45 -25.14 -13.25 -15.10
C GLY A 45 -24.41 -14.57 -14.82
N ARG A 46 -24.51 -15.13 -13.61
CA ARG A 46 -23.70 -16.28 -13.21
C ARG A 46 -24.30 -17.61 -13.69
N ALA A 47 -23.81 -18.08 -14.84
CA ALA A 47 -24.08 -19.44 -15.34
C ALA A 47 -23.33 -20.53 -14.54
N ALA A 48 -23.77 -21.78 -14.69
CA ALA A 48 -23.24 -22.94 -13.94
C ALA A 48 -21.73 -23.14 -14.12
N PHE A 49 -21.21 -22.92 -15.33
CA PHE A 49 -19.79 -23.07 -15.65
C PHE A 49 -18.90 -22.12 -14.81
N TYR A 50 -19.34 -20.89 -14.59
CA TYR A 50 -18.55 -19.89 -13.86
C TYR A 50 -18.41 -20.17 -12.36
N ARG A 51 -19.28 -21.00 -11.78
CA ARG A 51 -19.20 -21.39 -10.35
C ARG A 51 -17.94 -22.18 -10.02
N GLN A 52 -17.28 -22.77 -11.02
CA GLN A 52 -16.05 -23.53 -10.85
C GLN A 52 -14.79 -22.64 -10.82
N PHE A 53 -14.89 -21.40 -11.33
CA PHE A 53 -13.73 -20.53 -11.53
C PHE A 53 -13.79 -19.26 -10.68
N LEU A 54 -14.99 -18.74 -10.43
CA LEU A 54 -15.16 -17.51 -9.68
C LEU A 54 -15.05 -17.77 -8.18
N ASN A 55 -14.37 -16.85 -7.53
CA ASN A 55 -14.17 -16.86 -6.09
C ASN A 55 -15.38 -16.25 -5.37
N ASP A 56 -16.03 -17.04 -4.51
CA ASP A 56 -17.12 -16.60 -3.64
C ASP A 56 -16.73 -16.59 -2.15
N ASP A 57 -15.56 -17.14 -1.82
CA ASP A 57 -15.18 -17.49 -0.45
C ASP A 57 -14.04 -16.64 0.10
N LEU A 58 -13.22 -16.04 -0.76
CA LEU A 58 -12.01 -15.30 -0.37
C LEU A 58 -12.15 -13.82 -0.71
N VAL A 59 -11.63 -12.97 0.17
CA VAL A 59 -11.51 -11.53 -0.06
C VAL A 59 -10.03 -11.18 -0.14
N CYS A 60 -9.69 -10.29 -1.07
CA CYS A 60 -8.36 -9.69 -1.12
C CYS A 60 -8.23 -8.70 0.04
N VAL A 61 -7.32 -8.99 0.95
CA VAL A 61 -6.97 -8.11 2.07
C VAL A 61 -5.61 -7.53 1.76
N PRO A 62 -5.47 -6.19 1.66
CA PRO A 62 -4.17 -5.59 1.44
C PRO A 62 -3.23 -5.98 2.58
N ASN A 63 -2.10 -6.61 2.25
CA ASN A 63 -1.05 -6.80 3.24
C ASN A 63 -0.36 -5.47 3.48
N CYS A 64 -0.53 -4.96 4.69
CA CYS A 64 0.23 -3.79 5.10
C CYS A 64 1.72 -4.06 5.38
N SER A 65 2.25 -5.23 5.01
CA SER A 65 3.66 -5.55 5.23
C SER A 65 4.57 -5.07 4.09
N ASP A 66 4.10 -5.12 2.84
CA ASP A 66 4.98 -4.94 1.68
C ASP A 66 4.64 -3.67 0.88
N TYR A 67 3.38 -3.21 0.96
CA TYR A 67 2.87 -2.04 0.26
C TYR A 67 1.82 -1.25 1.06
N CYS A 68 1.79 -1.35 2.40
CA CYS A 68 1.07 -0.35 3.18
C CYS A 68 1.79 0.98 2.96
N PHE A 69 1.17 1.80 2.10
CA PHE A 69 0.78 3.20 2.27
C PHE A 69 1.14 3.92 3.60
N THR A 70 2.33 3.66 4.13
CA THR A 70 3.05 4.64 4.90
C THR A 70 3.71 5.53 3.87
N HIS A 71 3.06 6.67 3.62
CA HIS A 71 3.60 7.82 2.91
C HIS A 71 4.93 8.38 3.50
N TYR A 72 5.72 7.58 4.24
CA TYR A 72 6.93 8.02 4.93
C TYR A 72 8.10 7.03 4.92
N ARG A 73 7.99 5.82 4.38
CA ARG A 73 9.17 4.98 4.13
C ARG A 73 9.47 4.91 2.64
N ARG A 74 10.05 5.99 2.13
CA ARG A 74 10.78 5.99 0.85
C ARG A 74 11.71 4.78 0.84
N ASN A 75 11.79 4.10 -0.31
CA ASN A 75 12.71 2.98 -0.50
C ASN A 75 14.13 3.38 -0.05
N GLN A 76 14.94 2.48 0.50
CA GLN A 76 16.33 2.79 0.88
C GLN A 76 17.10 3.46 -0.27
N HIS A 77 16.83 3.05 -1.50
CA HIS A 77 17.39 3.66 -2.71
C HIS A 77 16.89 5.10 -2.96
N GLU A 78 15.61 5.38 -2.71
CA GLU A 78 15.03 6.72 -2.84
C GLU A 78 15.55 7.67 -1.75
N LEU A 79 15.74 7.17 -0.53
CA LEU A 79 16.35 7.92 0.56
C LEU A 79 17.81 8.26 0.25
N ALA A 80 18.57 7.29 -0.27
CA ALA A 80 19.93 7.51 -0.70
C ALA A 80 20.00 8.54 -1.82
N LEU A 81 19.14 8.43 -2.83
CA LEU A 81 19.08 9.37 -3.95
C LEU A 81 18.75 10.80 -3.48
N SER A 82 17.76 10.95 -2.59
CA SER A 82 17.38 12.27 -2.03
C SER A 82 18.55 12.90 -1.26
N ARG A 83 19.26 12.12 -0.43
CA ARG A 83 20.43 12.60 0.31
C ARG A 83 21.57 13.00 -0.64
N CYS A 84 21.84 12.18 -1.65
CA CYS A 84 22.86 12.51 -2.65
C CYS A 84 22.50 13.79 -3.42
N GLU A 85 21.21 14.06 -3.65
CA GLU A 85 20.75 15.28 -4.29
C GLU A 85 20.94 16.52 -3.40
N ASP A 86 20.62 16.41 -2.11
CA ASP A 86 20.86 17.47 -1.12
C ASP A 86 22.37 17.78 -0.99
N ASP A 87 23.21 16.75 -0.82
CA ASP A 87 24.67 16.88 -0.72
C ASP A 87 25.26 17.54 -1.98
N ARG A 88 24.79 17.12 -3.17
CA ARG A 88 25.24 17.70 -4.45
C ARG A 88 24.88 19.18 -4.54
N TYR A 89 23.68 19.56 -4.12
CA TYR A 89 23.24 20.96 -4.14
C TYR A 89 24.09 21.84 -3.21
N GLU A 90 24.39 21.37 -2.00
CA GLU A 90 25.23 22.10 -1.06
C GLU A 90 26.66 22.29 -1.60
N LEU A 91 27.24 21.22 -2.18
CA LEU A 91 28.55 21.29 -2.81
C LEU A 91 28.59 22.26 -4.00
N ASP A 92 27.59 22.21 -4.89
CA ASP A 92 27.50 23.11 -6.03
C ASP A 92 27.44 24.58 -5.57
N MET A 93 26.66 24.89 -4.53
CA MET A 93 26.58 26.24 -3.93
C MET A 93 27.95 26.70 -3.38
N LEU A 94 28.64 25.83 -2.63
CA LEU A 94 29.96 26.15 -2.05
C LEU A 94 31.02 26.37 -3.14
N ILE A 95 31.01 25.55 -4.20
CA ILE A 95 31.90 25.71 -5.35
C ILE A 95 31.65 27.05 -6.03
N GLU A 96 30.40 27.43 -6.25
CA GLU A 96 30.06 28.70 -6.88
C GLU A 96 30.47 29.91 -6.02
N HIS A 97 30.21 29.86 -4.71
CA HIS A 97 30.63 30.88 -3.77
C HIS A 97 32.16 31.03 -3.68
N THR A 98 32.89 29.91 -3.57
CA THR A 98 34.36 29.94 -3.52
C THR A 98 34.94 30.45 -4.83
N ALA A 99 34.40 30.03 -5.99
CA ALA A 99 34.81 30.56 -7.27
C ALA A 99 34.54 32.08 -7.39
N ALA A 100 33.41 32.57 -6.86
CA ALA A 100 33.10 33.99 -6.82
C ALA A 100 34.09 34.77 -5.93
N ALA A 101 34.42 34.24 -4.75
CA ALA A 101 35.39 34.83 -3.84
C ALA A 101 36.79 34.91 -4.48
N VAL A 102 37.23 33.83 -5.15
CA VAL A 102 38.50 33.79 -5.89
C VAL A 102 38.52 34.87 -6.97
N ARG A 103 37.47 34.97 -7.79
CA ARG A 103 37.36 36.02 -8.83
C ARG A 103 37.47 37.43 -8.23
N ALA A 104 36.79 37.67 -7.11
CA ALA A 104 36.84 38.97 -6.43
C ALA A 104 38.25 39.30 -5.92
N VAL A 105 38.93 38.35 -5.26
CA VAL A 105 40.29 38.54 -4.75
C VAL A 105 41.30 38.72 -5.89
N SER A 106 41.22 37.91 -6.94
CA SER A 106 42.12 38.04 -8.10
C SER A 106 41.95 39.34 -8.87
N SER A 107 40.80 40.02 -8.76
CA SER A 107 40.59 41.33 -9.36
C SER A 107 41.23 42.48 -8.58
N LEU A 108 41.71 42.24 -7.36
CA LEU A 108 42.42 43.25 -6.59
C LEU A 108 43.86 43.40 -7.11
N PRO A 109 44.36 44.63 -7.26
CA PRO A 109 45.75 44.86 -7.61
C PRO A 109 46.66 44.35 -6.49
N LEU A 110 47.72 43.63 -6.88
CA LEU A 110 48.79 43.25 -5.95
C LEU A 110 49.48 44.54 -5.47
N LEU A 111 49.53 44.75 -4.15
CA LEU A 111 50.35 45.78 -3.50
C LEU A 111 51.83 45.42 -3.59
#